data_AF-A0A2D4PCJ9-F1
#
_entry.id   AF-A0A2D4PCJ9-F1
#
_cell.length_a   1.000
_cell.length_b   1.000
_cell.length_c   1.000
_cell.angle_alpha   90.00
_cell.angle_beta   90.00
_cell.angle_gamma   90.00
#
_symmetry.space_group_name_H-M   'P 1'
#
loop_
_entity.id
_entity.type
_entity.pdbx_description
1 polymer ?
#
loop_
_entity_poly.entity_id
_entity_poly.type
_entity_poly.pdbx_seq_one_letter_code
_entity_poly.pdbx_strand_id
1 'polypeptide(L)'
;SKKLPHQDFSSTQMRLVHLDLKGAAPKVSYLEQVFPLFSKMGANGVLIEYEDMFPFQGELEILRSPYAYSEEDIAKIQELAGLNKLEIIPLVQTFGHVEFILKHDKYRHLREVERFPNSFNPHLPETLALLKTLLTQVLSKHPHSSWVHIGADEVHRGKEFWCLVGE
;
A
#
# COMPACT_ATOMS: atom_id res chain seq x y z
N SER A 1 -32.78 -22.79 -23.19
CA SER A 1 -32.51 -22.12 -21.91
C SER A 1 -31.56 -20.95 -22.10
N LYS A 2 -32.07 -19.71 -22.07
CA LYS A 2 -31.23 -18.51 -22.00
C LYS A 2 -30.79 -18.36 -20.54
N LYS A 3 -29.49 -18.45 -20.24
CA LYS A 3 -28.98 -18.08 -18.92
C LYS A 3 -29.23 -16.58 -18.74
N LEU A 4 -30.00 -16.22 -17.73
CA LEU A 4 -30.15 -14.83 -17.30
C LEU A 4 -28.76 -14.27 -16.96
N PRO A 5 -28.45 -13.01 -17.33
CA PRO A 5 -27.24 -12.36 -16.84
C PRO A 5 -27.29 -12.36 -15.31
N HIS A 6 -26.17 -12.73 -14.68
CA HIS A 6 -25.99 -12.50 -13.25
C HIS A 6 -26.18 -11.00 -13.01
N GLN A 7 -27.33 -10.62 -12.46
CA GLN A 7 -27.53 -9.26 -11.96
C GLN A 7 -26.70 -9.14 -10.69
N ASP A 8 -25.70 -8.27 -10.73
CA ASP A 8 -24.87 -7.93 -9.59
C ASP A 8 -25.70 -7.05 -8.65
N PHE A 9 -26.22 -7.64 -7.58
CA PHE A 9 -27.05 -6.98 -6.56
C PHE A 9 -26.22 -6.26 -5.48
N SER A 10 -24.90 -6.11 -5.68
CA SER A 10 -24.04 -5.45 -4.72
C SER A 10 -24.10 -3.93 -4.84
N SER A 11 -24.68 -3.27 -3.84
CA SER A 11 -24.64 -1.82 -3.65
C SER A 11 -23.26 -1.28 -3.20
N THR A 12 -22.19 -2.10 -3.22
CA THR A 12 -20.84 -1.67 -2.83
C THR A 12 -20.01 -1.28 -4.04
N GLN A 13 -19.57 -0.01 -4.04
CA GLN A 13 -18.82 0.64 -5.11
C GLN A 13 -17.40 0.05 -5.28
N MET A 14 -16.81 -0.51 -4.22
CA MET A 14 -15.51 -1.20 -4.27
C MET A 14 -15.53 -2.53 -3.51
N ARG A 15 -14.92 -3.56 -4.09
CA ARG A 15 -14.73 -4.89 -3.54
C ARG A 15 -13.26 -5.24 -3.70
N LEU A 16 -12.51 -5.02 -2.63
CA LEU A 16 -11.06 -5.10 -2.64
C LEU A 16 -10.57 -6.39 -2.01
N VAL A 17 -9.49 -6.93 -2.56
CA VAL A 17 -8.65 -7.93 -1.86
C VAL A 17 -7.47 -7.17 -1.27
N HIS A 18 -7.25 -7.30 0.05
CA HIS A 18 -6.09 -6.71 0.71
C HIS A 18 -4.90 -7.68 0.67
N LEU A 19 -3.78 -7.23 0.11
CA LEU A 19 -2.50 -7.91 0.12
C LEU A 19 -1.54 -7.15 1.04
N ASP A 20 -1.34 -7.70 2.24
CA ASP A 20 -0.25 -7.32 3.12
C ASP A 20 1.03 -8.08 2.68
N LEU A 21 2.04 -7.33 2.26
CA LEU A 21 3.27 -7.88 1.71
C LEU A 21 4.39 -8.02 2.74
N LYS A 22 4.13 -7.68 4.01
CA LYS A 22 5.12 -7.70 5.08
C LYS A 22 5.69 -9.10 5.28
N GLY A 23 7.01 -9.22 5.11
CA GLY A 23 7.79 -10.44 5.35
C GLY A 23 7.60 -11.57 4.32
N ALA A 24 6.48 -11.64 3.59
CA ALA A 24 6.19 -12.72 2.66
C ALA A 24 5.49 -12.24 1.38
N ALA A 25 6.06 -11.23 0.71
CA ALA A 25 5.50 -10.77 -0.57
C ALA A 25 5.45 -11.90 -1.61
N PRO A 26 4.32 -12.12 -2.28
CA PRO A 26 4.22 -13.11 -3.34
C PRO A 26 5.11 -12.77 -4.52
N LYS A 27 5.54 -13.76 -5.30
CA LYS A 27 6.22 -13.47 -6.59
C LYS A 27 5.22 -12.89 -7.59
N VAL A 28 5.70 -12.08 -8.53
CA VAL A 28 4.89 -11.56 -9.65
C VAL A 28 4.21 -12.70 -10.42
N SER A 29 4.92 -13.82 -10.64
CA SER A 29 4.36 -15.01 -11.30
C SER A 29 3.21 -15.68 -10.52
N TYR A 30 3.13 -15.46 -9.21
CA TYR A 30 2.00 -15.91 -8.40
C TYR A 30 0.82 -14.94 -8.53
N LEU A 31 1.09 -13.63 -8.50
CA LEU A 31 0.09 -12.58 -8.72
C LEU A 31 -0.61 -12.73 -10.08
N GLU A 32 0.14 -13.10 -11.13
CA GLU A 32 -0.40 -13.44 -12.45
C GLU A 32 -1.46 -14.56 -12.40
N GLN A 33 -1.29 -15.54 -11.51
CA GLN A 33 -2.23 -16.66 -11.36
C GLN A 33 -3.45 -16.29 -10.50
N VAL A 34 -3.28 -15.44 -9.48
CA VAL A 34 -4.36 -15.15 -8.51
C VAL A 34 -5.24 -13.97 -8.91
N PHE A 35 -4.75 -12.99 -9.67
CA PHE A 35 -5.57 -11.86 -10.12
C PHE A 35 -6.80 -12.29 -10.95
N PRO A 36 -6.71 -13.26 -11.87
CA PRO A 36 -7.89 -13.82 -12.54
C PRO A 36 -8.90 -14.43 -11.56
N LEU A 37 -8.42 -15.04 -10.47
CA LEU A 37 -9.29 -15.62 -9.45
C LEU A 37 -10.01 -14.53 -8.66
N PHE A 38 -9.32 -13.47 -8.24
CA PHE A 38 -9.93 -12.33 -7.56
C PHE A 38 -11.03 -11.69 -8.41
N SER A 39 -10.73 -11.43 -9.68
CA SER A 39 -11.70 -10.89 -10.65
C SER A 39 -12.90 -11.82 -10.83
N LYS A 40 -12.68 -13.14 -10.97
CA LYS A 40 -13.76 -14.15 -11.06
C LYS A 40 -14.62 -14.25 -9.79
N MET A 41 -14.04 -13.98 -8.63
CA MET A 41 -14.74 -13.90 -7.35
C MET A 41 -15.47 -12.57 -7.15
N GLY A 42 -15.36 -11.64 -8.11
CA GLY A 42 -16.11 -10.38 -8.15
C GLY A 42 -15.35 -9.18 -7.59
N ALA A 43 -14.07 -9.31 -7.25
CA ALA A 43 -13.25 -8.16 -6.86
C ALA A 43 -13.06 -7.19 -8.04
N ASN A 44 -13.00 -5.90 -7.74
CA ASN A 44 -12.71 -4.84 -8.73
C ASN A 44 -11.45 -4.03 -8.40
N GLY A 45 -10.77 -4.35 -7.30
CA GLY A 45 -9.48 -3.78 -6.97
C GLY A 45 -8.68 -4.63 -5.99
N VAL A 46 -7.42 -4.27 -5.83
CA VAL A 46 -6.49 -4.88 -4.90
C VAL A 46 -5.83 -3.76 -4.10
N LEU A 47 -6.01 -3.80 -2.79
CA LEU A 47 -5.31 -2.92 -1.86
C LEU A 47 -3.95 -3.56 -1.57
N ILE A 48 -2.85 -2.85 -1.82
CA ILE A 48 -1.49 -3.39 -1.62
C ILE A 48 -0.73 -2.55 -0.60
N GLU A 49 -0.39 -3.18 0.53
CA GLU A 49 0.52 -2.63 1.54
C GLU A 49 1.93 -3.16 1.29
N TYR A 50 2.83 -2.29 0.82
CA TYR A 50 4.17 -2.70 0.37
C TYR A 50 5.23 -2.74 1.49
N GLU A 51 5.16 -1.83 2.48
CA GLU A 51 6.24 -1.56 3.45
C GLU A 51 7.64 -1.53 2.82
N ASP A 52 8.57 -2.38 3.28
CA ASP A 52 9.95 -2.48 2.78
C ASP A 52 10.10 -3.28 1.48
N MET A 53 9.00 -3.79 0.91
CA MET A 53 9.00 -4.50 -0.38
C MET A 53 8.84 -3.56 -1.58
N PHE A 54 8.59 -2.27 -1.36
CA PHE A 54 8.55 -1.27 -2.43
C PHE A 54 9.97 -0.86 -2.89
N PRO A 55 10.22 -0.66 -4.20
CA PRO A 55 11.52 -0.22 -4.74
C PRO A 55 11.80 1.27 -4.46
N PHE A 56 11.94 1.67 -3.19
CA PHE A 56 12.33 3.03 -2.84
C PHE A 56 13.70 3.43 -3.39
N GLN A 57 13.84 4.68 -3.81
CA GLN A 57 15.07 5.20 -4.43
C GLN A 57 15.64 6.40 -3.69
N GLY A 58 16.90 6.69 -3.99
CA GLY A 58 17.64 7.83 -3.43
C GLY A 58 17.77 7.71 -1.92
N GLU A 59 17.39 8.76 -1.19
CA GLU A 59 17.53 8.80 0.27
C GLU A 59 16.70 7.73 1.02
N LEU A 60 15.68 7.18 0.37
CA LEU A 60 14.80 6.14 0.91
C LEU A 60 15.25 4.72 0.54
N GLU A 61 16.32 4.55 -0.24
CA GLU A 61 16.83 3.22 -0.62
C GLU A 61 17.17 2.35 0.60
N ILE A 62 17.59 2.98 1.70
CA ILE A 62 17.85 2.29 2.98
C ILE A 62 16.64 1.52 3.52
N LEU A 63 15.42 1.90 3.14
CA LEU A 63 14.18 1.27 3.59
C LEU A 63 13.90 -0.06 2.90
N ARG A 64 14.57 -0.35 1.78
CA ARG A 64 14.29 -1.53 0.97
C ARG A 64 14.77 -2.81 1.65
N SER A 65 13.89 -3.80 1.64
CA SER A 65 14.29 -5.18 1.82
C SER A 65 15.22 -5.61 0.67
N PRO A 66 16.23 -6.47 0.91
CA PRO A 66 17.01 -7.11 -0.15
C PRO A 66 16.15 -7.91 -1.14
N TYR A 67 14.92 -8.25 -0.76
CA TYR A 67 13.95 -8.99 -1.57
C TYR A 67 12.85 -8.10 -2.15
N ALA A 68 12.94 -6.78 -2.01
CA ALA A 68 11.97 -5.84 -2.55
C ALA A 68 11.76 -6.05 -4.06
N TYR A 69 10.55 -5.78 -4.53
CA TYR A 69 10.24 -5.76 -5.95
C TYR A 69 11.14 -4.77 -6.68
N SER A 70 11.40 -5.01 -7.97
CA SER A 70 11.98 -4.00 -8.85
C SER A 70 10.92 -3.02 -9.37
N GLU A 71 11.32 -1.94 -10.03
CA GLU A 71 10.36 -1.05 -10.69
C GLU A 71 9.59 -1.75 -11.81
N GLU A 72 10.26 -2.66 -12.53
CA GLU A 72 9.66 -3.50 -13.56
C GLU A 72 8.64 -4.47 -12.97
N ASP A 73 8.90 -5.02 -11.78
CA ASP A 73 7.93 -5.85 -11.06
C ASP A 73 6.66 -5.05 -10.72
N ILE A 74 6.81 -3.82 -10.19
CA ILE A 74 5.65 -2.95 -9.88
C ILE A 74 4.85 -2.61 -11.15
N ALA A 75 5.54 -2.30 -12.24
CA ALA A 75 4.90 -2.06 -13.54
C ALA A 75 4.15 -3.31 -14.03
N LYS A 76 4.75 -4.50 -13.89
CA LYS A 76 4.14 -5.76 -14.30
C LYS A 76 2.92 -6.11 -13.44
N ILE A 77 2.98 -5.86 -12.13
CA ILE A 77 1.83 -6.05 -11.23
C ILE A 77 0.64 -5.20 -11.68
N GLN A 78 0.86 -3.92 -12.01
CA GLN A 78 -0.22 -3.07 -12.50
C GLN A 78 -0.77 -3.51 -13.86
N GLU A 79 0.10 -3.93 -14.78
CA GLU A 79 -0.32 -4.49 -16.07
C GLU A 79 -1.23 -5.72 -15.86
N LEU A 80 -0.80 -6.66 -15.02
CA LEU A 80 -1.55 -7.88 -14.70
C LEU A 80 -2.90 -7.55 -14.03
N ALA A 81 -2.94 -6.56 -13.14
CA ALA A 81 -4.18 -6.12 -12.51
C ALA A 81 -5.14 -5.51 -13.53
N GLY A 82 -4.64 -4.63 -14.41
CA GLY A 82 -5.41 -4.02 -15.48
C GLY A 82 -6.01 -5.05 -16.46
N LEU A 83 -5.23 -6.07 -16.85
CA LEU A 83 -5.73 -7.18 -17.67
C LEU A 83 -6.90 -7.94 -17.02
N ASN A 84 -6.97 -7.94 -15.69
CA ASN A 84 -8.01 -8.59 -14.90
C ASN A 84 -9.10 -7.61 -14.40
N LYS A 85 -9.10 -6.36 -14.88
CA LYS A 85 -10.04 -5.30 -14.46
C LYS A 85 -10.00 -5.02 -12.95
N LEU A 86 -8.81 -5.12 -12.37
CA LEU A 86 -8.53 -4.79 -10.98
C LEU A 86 -7.74 -3.48 -10.94
N GLU A 87 -8.23 -2.51 -10.18
CA GLU A 87 -7.46 -1.32 -9.82
C GLU A 87 -6.51 -1.64 -8.66
N ILE A 88 -5.22 -1.29 -8.79
CA ILE A 88 -4.28 -1.37 -7.67
C ILE A 88 -4.38 -0.08 -6.85
N ILE A 89 -4.76 -0.20 -5.58
CA ILE A 89 -4.78 0.90 -4.63
C ILE A 89 -3.59 0.71 -3.69
N PRO A 90 -2.56 1.58 -3.73
CA PRO A 90 -1.46 1.48 -2.80
C PRO A 90 -1.90 1.91 -1.38
N LEU A 91 -1.47 1.15 -0.38
CA LEU A 91 -1.54 1.50 1.03
C LEU A 91 -0.16 1.94 1.52
N VAL A 92 -0.08 3.15 2.06
CA VAL A 92 1.11 3.72 2.66
C VAL A 92 0.81 4.06 4.10
N GLN A 93 1.52 3.43 5.03
CA GLN A 93 1.39 3.73 6.46
C GLN A 93 1.96 5.11 6.79
N THR A 94 1.12 6.01 7.31
CA THR A 94 1.50 7.41 7.57
C THR A 94 1.66 7.76 9.05
N PHE A 95 1.26 6.89 9.98
CA PHE A 95 1.32 7.15 11.42
C PHE A 95 1.89 5.97 12.21
N GLY A 96 1.12 4.89 12.31
CA GLY A 96 1.51 3.61 12.94
C GLY A 96 2.08 2.63 11.93
N HIS A 97 2.49 1.44 12.38
CA HIS A 97 3.03 0.35 11.55
C HIS A 97 4.23 0.75 10.68
N VAL A 98 5.05 1.68 11.18
CA VAL A 98 6.21 2.25 10.48
C VAL A 98 7.53 1.71 11.00
N GLU A 99 7.53 0.51 11.61
CA GLU A 99 8.75 -0.13 12.12
C GLU A 99 9.78 -0.34 11.02
N PHE A 100 9.34 -0.61 9.78
CA PHE A 100 10.24 -0.77 8.64
C PHE A 100 11.04 0.51 8.34
N ILE A 101 10.54 1.68 8.74
CA ILE A 101 11.22 2.97 8.61
C ILE A 101 12.02 3.27 9.87
N LEU A 102 11.36 3.25 11.03
CA LEU A 102 11.91 3.73 12.28
C LEU A 102 12.90 2.76 12.92
N LYS A 103 13.07 1.53 12.39
CA LYS A 103 14.17 0.61 12.75
C LYS A 103 15.55 1.16 12.38
N HIS A 104 15.63 2.04 11.37
CA HIS A 104 16.89 2.61 10.90
C HIS A 104 17.32 3.80 11.75
N ASP A 105 18.60 3.84 12.14
CA ASP A 105 19.14 4.91 12.99
C ASP A 105 18.95 6.32 12.39
N LYS A 106 18.98 6.43 11.05
CA LYS A 106 18.70 7.67 10.31
C LYS A 106 17.36 8.30 10.70
N TYR A 107 16.32 7.50 10.96
CA TYR A 107 14.96 7.95 11.23
C TYR A 107 14.54 7.79 12.70
N ARG A 108 15.43 7.32 13.57
CA ARG A 108 15.13 7.06 14.99
C ARG A 108 14.58 8.27 15.74
N HIS A 109 15.08 9.46 15.40
CA HIS A 109 14.67 10.72 16.01
C HIS A 109 13.22 11.12 15.69
N LEU A 110 12.59 10.48 14.69
CA LEU A 110 11.20 10.74 14.30
C LEU A 110 10.17 9.92 15.09
N ARG A 111 10.59 9.09 16.04
CA ARG A 111 9.69 8.25 16.86
C ARG A 111 8.88 9.12 17.83
N GLU A 112 7.59 8.79 17.99
CA GLU A 112 6.74 9.38 19.03
C GLU A 112 7.26 9.06 20.43
N VAL A 113 7.63 7.79 20.65
CA VAL A 113 8.28 7.34 21.87
C VAL A 113 9.63 6.76 21.49
N GLU A 114 10.72 7.35 21.97
CA GLU A 114 12.09 7.01 21.54
C GLU A 114 12.41 5.50 21.58
N ARG A 115 11.86 4.79 22.59
CA ARG A 115 12.05 3.35 22.75
C ARG A 115 11.33 2.50 21.70
N PHE A 116 10.24 2.98 21.12
CA PHE A 116 9.35 2.19 20.26
C PHE A 116 9.37 2.70 18.80
N PRO A 117 9.73 1.86 17.83
CA PRO A 117 9.79 2.24 16.41
C PRO A 117 8.43 2.14 15.70
N ASN A 118 7.31 2.08 16.40
CA ASN A 118 6.02 1.75 15.80
C ASN A 118 5.25 2.96 15.27
N SER A 119 5.58 4.18 15.72
CA SER A 119 4.82 5.38 15.34
C SER A 119 5.67 6.63 15.20
N PHE A 120 5.32 7.46 14.22
CA PHE A 120 5.93 8.77 14.03
C PHE A 120 5.47 9.79 15.09
N ASN A 121 6.35 10.73 15.41
CA ASN A 121 6.01 11.96 16.12
C ASN A 121 5.43 12.98 15.12
N PRO A 122 4.14 13.35 15.23
CA PRO A 122 3.50 14.26 14.29
C PRO A 122 3.90 15.72 14.48
N HIS A 123 4.55 16.08 15.58
CA HIS A 123 4.98 17.46 15.85
C HIS A 123 6.31 17.82 15.17
N LEU A 124 7.04 16.84 14.62
CA LEU A 124 8.30 17.07 13.93
C LEU A 124 8.04 17.37 12.44
N PRO A 125 8.46 18.53 11.91
CA PRO A 125 8.23 18.88 10.51
C PRO A 125 8.92 17.91 9.54
N GLU A 126 10.01 17.26 9.96
CA GLU A 126 10.74 16.23 9.23
C GLU A 126 9.88 14.99 8.97
N THR A 127 8.96 14.65 9.87
CA THR A 127 7.99 13.56 9.67
C THR A 127 7.15 13.83 8.43
N LEU A 128 6.59 15.03 8.32
CA LEU A 128 5.76 15.40 7.17
C LEU A 128 6.57 15.42 5.86
N ALA A 129 7.82 15.88 5.90
CA ALA A 129 8.71 15.87 4.73
C ALA A 129 9.02 14.44 4.26
N LEU A 130 9.28 13.52 5.20
CA LEU A 130 9.50 12.11 4.90
C LEU A 130 8.26 11.45 4.30
N LEU A 131 7.08 11.66 4.91
CA LEU A 131 5.81 11.11 4.42
C LEU A 131 5.47 11.60 3.00
N LYS A 132 5.71 12.89 2.72
CA LYS A 132 5.55 13.43 1.37
C LYS A 132 6.46 12.71 0.37
N THR A 133 7.72 12.48 0.73
CA THR A 133 8.68 11.79 -0.15
C THR A 133 8.26 10.33 -0.40
N LEU A 134 7.82 9.61 0.64
CA LEU A 134 7.28 8.24 0.53
C LEU A 134 6.07 8.19 -0.41
N LEU A 135 5.06 9.03 -0.13
CA LEU A 135 3.84 9.11 -0.93
C LEU A 135 4.15 9.49 -2.38
N THR A 136 5.03 10.46 -2.63
CA THR A 136 5.41 10.85 -3.99
C THR A 136 6.02 9.66 -4.76
N GLN A 137 6.95 8.90 -4.15
CA GLN A 137 7.52 7.75 -4.84
C GLN A 137 6.46 6.67 -5.12
N VAL A 138 5.61 6.33 -4.15
CA VAL A 138 4.56 5.32 -4.32
C VAL A 138 3.54 5.75 -5.38
N LEU A 139 3.03 6.98 -5.32
CA LEU A 139 2.05 7.51 -6.26
C LEU A 139 2.63 7.63 -7.68
N SER A 140 3.92 8.00 -7.82
CA SER A 140 4.58 8.05 -9.13
C SER A 140 4.60 6.68 -9.83
N LYS A 141 4.55 5.60 -9.05
CA LYS A 141 4.47 4.23 -9.55
C LYS A 141 3.05 3.71 -9.67
N HIS A 142 2.01 4.46 -9.28
CA HIS A 142 0.61 4.07 -9.39
C HIS A 142 -0.22 5.10 -10.18
N PRO A 143 0.15 5.44 -11.43
CA PRO A 143 -0.47 6.53 -12.19
C PRO A 143 -1.93 6.26 -12.58
N HIS A 144 -2.38 5.02 -12.51
CA HIS A 144 -3.76 4.61 -12.83
C HIS A 144 -4.64 4.42 -11.59
N SER A 145 -4.07 4.59 -10.39
CA SER A 145 -4.85 4.52 -9.17
C SER A 145 -5.60 5.82 -8.97
N SER A 146 -6.90 5.72 -8.75
CA SER A 146 -7.78 6.84 -8.40
C SER A 146 -7.71 7.13 -6.89
N TRP A 147 -7.17 6.18 -6.11
CA TRP A 147 -7.16 6.23 -4.66
C TRP A 147 -5.77 5.94 -4.09
N VAL A 148 -5.52 6.41 -2.87
CA VAL A 148 -4.40 5.96 -2.04
C VAL A 148 -4.93 5.76 -0.63
N HIS A 149 -4.56 4.65 0.01
CA HIS A 149 -4.90 4.40 1.40
C HIS A 149 -3.75 4.88 2.28
N ILE A 150 -3.99 5.83 3.18
CA ILE A 150 -2.95 6.43 4.03
C ILE A 150 -2.69 5.65 5.34
N GLY A 151 -3.29 4.47 5.49
CA GLY A 151 -3.17 3.63 6.68
C GLY A 151 -3.92 4.25 7.86
N ALA A 152 -3.20 4.50 8.95
CA ALA A 152 -3.67 5.11 10.20
C ALA A 152 -4.48 4.17 11.12
N ASP A 153 -4.27 2.87 11.00
CA ASP A 153 -4.76 1.87 11.94
C ASP A 153 -3.92 1.79 13.24
N GLU A 154 -4.52 1.22 14.28
CA GLU A 154 -3.93 0.87 15.60
C GLU A 154 -3.11 1.96 16.33
N VAL A 155 -3.36 3.24 16.08
CA VAL A 155 -2.76 4.33 16.88
C VAL A 155 -3.53 4.49 18.21
N HIS A 156 -3.21 3.66 19.20
CA HIS A 156 -3.90 3.65 20.50
C HIS A 156 -3.71 4.91 21.38
N ARG A 157 -3.00 5.94 20.90
CA ARG A 157 -2.71 7.17 21.66
C ARG A 157 -3.05 8.48 20.94
N GLY A 158 -3.86 8.44 19.88
CA GLY A 158 -4.40 9.62 19.22
C GLY A 158 -5.89 9.44 18.93
N LYS A 159 -6.73 10.41 19.30
CA LYS A 159 -8.16 10.38 18.97
C LYS A 159 -8.34 10.39 17.45
N GLU A 160 -9.10 9.41 16.95
CA GLU A 160 -9.78 9.31 15.66
C GLU A 160 -9.28 10.21 14.52
N PHE A 161 -8.62 9.62 13.52
CA PHE A 161 -8.51 10.20 12.18
C PHE A 161 -8.79 9.13 11.12
N TRP A 162 -10.01 9.18 10.57
CA TRP A 162 -10.34 8.55 9.30
C TRP A 162 -10.26 9.64 8.23
N CYS A 163 -9.31 9.53 7.30
CA CYS A 163 -9.33 10.35 6.08
C CYS A 163 -9.19 9.44 4.85
N LEU A 164 -10.35 9.08 4.27
CA LEU A 164 -10.43 8.81 2.84
C LEU A 164 -10.39 10.16 2.15
N VAL A 165 -9.29 10.48 1.47
CA VAL A 165 -9.25 11.60 0.53
C VAL A 165 -9.70 11.05 -0.82
N GLY A 166 -10.98 11.22 -1.11
CA GLY A 166 -11.52 11.24 -2.48
C GLY A 166 -11.85 12.68 -2.83
N GLU A 167 -11.63 13.06 -4.08
CA GLU A 167 -12.14 14.32 -4.62
C GLU A 167 -13.66 14.43 -4.48
#